data_AF-A0A7C4Q4J9-F1
#
_entry.id   AF-A0A7C4Q4J9-F1
#
_cell.length_a   1.000
_cell.length_b   1.000
_cell.length_c   1.000
_cell.angle_alpha   90.00
_cell.angle_beta   90.00
_cell.angle_gamma   90.00
#
_symmetry.space_group_name_H-M   'P 1'
#
loop_
_entity.id
_entity.type
_entity.pdbx_description
1 polymer ?
#
loop_
_entity_poly.entity_id
_entity_poly.type
_entity_poly.pdbx_seq_one_letter_code
_entity_poly.pdbx_strand_id
1 'polypeptide(L)'
;RENLSSLRQSLDTLNQLSEAITPIQTPRSQRPAREVNLTELVRVTASNFLPFSQKSNLSLITDLPPQPVYVAGDERQITQILGGLVSNAIKFCNSGGQVRIKLEKTNGKDAHLIVSDSGPGLDAQIAANLFESEAGSEQTQPRRFGGLGVGMRTIKEMVNRHNGKIWVESKPGQGTQFHVMLPAR
;
A
#
# COMPACT_ATOMS: atom_id res chain seq x y z
N ARG A 1 -10.42 -8.44 61.69
CA ARG A 1 -10.56 -6.99 61.37
C ARG A 1 -9.31 -6.45 60.63
N GLU A 2 -8.60 -7.29 59.85
CA GLU A 2 -7.34 -6.93 59.18
C GLU A 2 -7.40 -6.92 57.64
N ASN A 3 -8.54 -7.29 57.04
CA ASN A 3 -8.70 -7.31 55.56
C ASN A 3 -9.18 -5.99 54.94
N LEU A 4 -9.55 -4.98 55.74
CA LEU A 4 -10.05 -3.68 55.24
C LEU A 4 -8.95 -2.62 55.11
N SER A 5 -7.80 -2.81 55.77
CA SER A 5 -6.63 -1.93 55.65
C SER A 5 -5.78 -2.26 54.42
N SER A 6 -5.60 -3.55 54.10
CA SER A 6 -4.85 -4.01 52.92
C SER A 6 -5.53 -3.70 51.59
N LEU A 7 -6.87 -3.64 51.58
CA LEU A 7 -7.64 -3.25 50.39
C LEU A 7 -7.58 -1.74 50.12
N ARG A 8 -7.54 -0.90 51.17
CA ARG A 8 -7.36 0.55 51.03
C ARG A 8 -5.95 0.91 50.56
N GLN A 9 -4.93 0.23 51.08
CA GLN A 9 -3.55 0.47 50.68
C GLN A 9 -3.27 0.06 49.21
N SER A 10 -3.98 -0.95 48.71
CA SER A 10 -3.93 -1.34 47.29
C SER A 10 -4.62 -0.33 46.37
N LEU A 11 -5.66 0.36 46.84
CA LEU A 11 -6.36 1.39 46.08
C LEU A 11 -5.55 2.70 45.99
N ASP A 12 -4.80 3.07 47.04
CA ASP A 12 -3.91 4.24 46.98
C ASP A 12 -2.71 3.99 46.05
N THR A 13 -2.20 2.75 45.98
CA THR A 13 -1.11 2.39 45.07
C THR A 13 -1.56 2.39 43.60
N LEU A 14 -2.84 2.11 43.32
CA LEU A 14 -3.41 2.20 41.96
C LEU A 14 -3.69 3.65 41.53
N ASN A 15 -4.04 4.55 42.46
CA ASN A 15 -4.20 5.97 42.13
C ASN A 15 -2.88 6.70 41.90
N GLN A 16 -1.78 6.32 42.57
CA GLN A 16 -0.46 6.91 42.29
C GLN A 16 0.17 6.45 40.97
N LEU A 17 -0.34 5.38 40.34
CA LEU A 17 0.06 4.97 38.99
C LEU A 17 -0.80 5.59 37.87
N SER A 18 -1.86 6.34 38.21
CA SER A 18 -2.74 6.97 37.22
C SER A 18 -2.30 8.38 36.77
N GLU A 19 -1.30 8.99 37.42
CA GLU A 19 -0.85 10.37 37.08
C GLU A 19 0.32 10.45 36.08
N ALA A 20 0.74 9.33 35.48
CA ALA A 20 1.75 9.32 34.42
C ALA A 20 1.16 9.12 33.01
N ILE A 21 -0.16 9.23 32.84
CA ILE A 21 -0.79 9.31 31.52
C ILE A 21 -1.35 10.72 31.35
N THR A 22 -0.44 11.67 31.23
CA THR A 22 -0.78 12.86 30.45
C THR A 22 -1.27 12.37 29.09
N PRO A 23 -2.41 12.84 28.57
CA PRO A 23 -2.69 12.65 27.16
C PRO A 23 -1.57 13.39 26.46
N ILE A 24 -0.60 12.64 25.93
CA ILE A 24 0.30 13.15 24.92
C ILE A 24 -0.64 13.45 23.75
N GLN A 25 -1.20 14.65 23.74
CA GLN A 25 -1.55 15.32 22.51
C GLN A 25 -0.22 15.54 21.81
N THR A 26 0.30 14.48 21.20
CA THR A 26 1.40 14.61 20.26
C THR A 26 0.91 15.66 19.29
N PRO A 27 1.59 16.82 19.13
CA PRO A 27 1.40 17.60 17.92
C PRO A 27 1.67 16.60 16.82
N ARG A 28 0.63 16.29 16.04
CA ARG A 28 0.59 15.32 14.94
C ARG A 28 1.97 15.30 14.30
N SER A 29 2.79 14.30 14.66
CA SER A 29 4.24 14.39 14.52
C SER A 29 4.57 14.56 13.05
N GLN A 30 4.84 15.79 12.64
CA GLN A 30 5.43 16.12 11.36
C GLN A 30 6.90 15.71 11.47
N ARG A 31 7.18 14.40 11.44
CA ARG A 31 8.52 13.97 11.03
C ARG A 31 8.73 14.58 9.64
N PRO A 32 9.86 15.25 9.37
CA PRO A 32 10.15 15.70 8.02
C PRO A 32 10.09 14.47 7.14
N ALA A 33 9.14 14.47 6.20
CA ALA A 33 8.96 13.37 5.27
C ALA A 33 10.31 13.08 4.63
N ARG A 34 10.83 11.86 4.86
CA ARG A 34 12.07 11.42 4.23
C ARG A 34 11.82 11.41 2.73
N GLU A 35 12.81 11.87 1.96
CA GLU A 35 12.75 11.77 0.52
C GLU A 35 12.87 10.30 0.12
N VAL A 36 11.89 9.82 -0.63
CA VAL A 36 11.85 8.45 -1.13
C VAL A 36 12.10 8.49 -2.62
N ASN A 37 13.13 7.79 -3.08
CA ASN A 37 13.40 7.60 -4.50
C ASN A 37 12.42 6.55 -5.06
N LEU A 38 11.33 7.03 -5.67
CA LEU A 38 10.27 6.17 -6.19
C LEU A 38 10.75 5.35 -7.39
N THR A 39 11.68 5.90 -8.19
CA THR A 39 12.29 5.18 -9.31
C THR A 39 13.05 3.96 -8.84
N GLU A 40 13.88 4.10 -7.80
CA GLU A 40 14.63 2.98 -7.23
C GLU A 40 13.70 1.95 -6.58
N LEU A 41 12.67 2.41 -5.88
CA LEU A 41 11.72 1.52 -5.25
C LEU A 41 10.94 0.66 -6.27
N VAL A 42 10.60 1.24 -7.43
CA VAL A 42 10.01 0.50 -8.55
C VAL A 42 10.98 -0.54 -9.09
N ARG A 43 12.26 -0.20 -9.28
CA ARG A 43 13.28 -1.16 -9.75
C ARG A 43 13.41 -2.34 -8.79
N VAL A 44 13.58 -2.06 -7.50
CA VAL A 44 13.73 -3.11 -6.47
C VAL A 44 12.50 -3.99 -6.41
N THR A 45 11.30 -3.41 -6.48
CA THR A 45 10.06 -4.19 -6.44
C THR A 45 9.91 -5.03 -7.71
N ALA A 46 10.19 -4.49 -8.89
CA ALA A 46 10.15 -5.27 -10.13
C ALA A 46 11.13 -6.45 -10.10
N SER A 47 12.36 -6.24 -9.62
CA SER A 47 13.35 -7.31 -9.44
C SER A 47 12.86 -8.39 -8.47
N ASN A 48 12.22 -7.99 -7.36
CA ASN A 48 11.68 -8.92 -6.37
C ASN A 48 10.52 -9.75 -6.91
N PHE A 49 9.69 -9.19 -7.80
CA PHE A 49 8.53 -9.88 -8.39
C PHE A 49 8.84 -10.58 -9.72
N LEU A 50 10.01 -10.39 -10.32
CA LEU A 50 10.39 -11.03 -11.58
C LEU A 50 10.32 -12.58 -11.53
N PRO A 51 10.82 -13.28 -10.48
CA PRO A 51 10.67 -14.73 -10.38
C PRO A 51 9.20 -15.19 -10.26
N PHE A 52 8.32 -14.30 -9.80
CA PHE A 52 6.92 -14.55 -9.50
C PHE A 52 6.12 -14.45 -10.81
N SER A 53 6.39 -13.41 -11.61
CA SER A 53 5.82 -13.26 -12.95
C SER A 53 6.25 -14.41 -13.86
N GLN A 54 7.53 -14.81 -13.83
CA GLN A 54 8.04 -15.92 -14.64
C GLN A 54 7.36 -17.25 -14.31
N LYS A 55 7.16 -17.55 -13.02
CA LYS A 55 6.44 -18.77 -12.58
C LYS A 55 4.98 -18.78 -13.04
N SER A 56 4.35 -17.62 -13.14
CA SER A 56 2.99 -17.46 -13.66
C SER A 56 2.91 -17.30 -15.18
N ASN A 57 4.04 -17.49 -15.90
CA ASN A 57 4.14 -17.28 -17.35
C ASN A 57 3.73 -15.86 -17.79
N LEU A 58 4.16 -14.84 -17.05
CA LEU A 58 3.85 -13.43 -17.30
C LEU A 58 5.10 -12.62 -17.63
N SER A 59 4.95 -11.64 -18.52
CA SER A 59 5.97 -10.61 -18.78
C SER A 59 5.82 -9.46 -17.79
N LEU A 60 6.89 -9.12 -17.06
CA LEU A 60 6.94 -7.94 -16.18
C LEU A 60 7.77 -6.84 -16.82
N ILE A 61 7.17 -5.67 -17.04
CA ILE A 61 7.81 -4.54 -17.73
C ILE A 61 7.81 -3.31 -16.82
N THR A 62 8.93 -2.60 -16.76
CA THR A 62 9.03 -1.30 -16.10
C THR A 62 9.27 -0.19 -17.12
N ASP A 63 8.43 0.84 -17.08
CA ASP A 63 8.57 2.06 -17.86
C ASP A 63 8.88 3.22 -16.88
N LEU A 64 10.13 3.67 -16.85
CA LEU A 64 10.64 4.61 -15.87
C LEU A 64 11.18 5.86 -16.57
N PRO A 65 11.00 7.05 -15.96
CA PRO A 65 11.54 8.27 -16.53
C PRO A 65 13.08 8.24 -16.45
N PRO A 66 13.78 8.98 -17.33
CA PRO A 66 15.24 9.01 -17.35
C PRO A 66 15.83 9.66 -16.08
N GLN A 67 15.08 10.56 -15.44
CA GLN A 67 15.47 11.21 -14.19
C GLN A 67 14.78 10.56 -12.99
N PRO A 68 15.48 10.37 -11.86
CA PRO A 68 14.87 9.84 -10.64
C PRO A 68 13.72 10.74 -10.15
N VAL A 69 12.62 10.11 -9.72
CA VAL A 69 11.46 10.79 -9.14
C VAL A 69 11.47 10.60 -7.64
N TYR A 70 11.46 11.71 -6.90
CA TYR A 70 11.43 11.72 -5.45
C TYR A 70 10.06 12.17 -4.94
N VAL A 71 9.58 11.48 -3.90
CA VAL A 71 8.36 11.83 -3.18
C VAL A 71 8.64 11.97 -1.70
N ALA A 72 7.85 12.79 -1.02
CA ALA A 72 7.87 12.90 0.43
C ALA A 72 7.02 11.79 1.03
N GLY A 73 7.60 10.91 1.87
CA GLY A 73 6.80 9.84 2.46
C GLY A 73 7.51 8.89 3.41
N ASP A 74 6.76 7.85 3.81
CA ASP A 74 7.29 6.67 4.47
C ASP A 74 7.58 5.59 3.42
N GLU A 75 8.87 5.35 3.19
CA GLU A 75 9.35 4.35 2.23
C GLU A 75 8.72 2.97 2.45
N ARG A 76 8.51 2.55 3.71
CA ARG A 76 7.91 1.24 4.00
C ARG A 76 6.46 1.18 3.54
N GLN A 77 5.69 2.25 3.78
CA GLN A 77 4.30 2.31 3.33
C GLN A 77 4.19 2.37 1.81
N ILE A 78 5.06 3.13 1.15
CA ILE A 78 5.09 3.20 -0.33
C ILE A 78 5.50 1.84 -0.91
N THR A 79 6.44 1.14 -0.28
CA THR A 79 6.80 -0.24 -0.65
C THR A 79 5.60 -1.17 -0.54
N GLN A 80 4.79 -1.02 0.52
CA GLN A 80 3.59 -1.82 0.72
C GLN A 80 2.50 -1.53 -0.32
N ILE A 81 2.30 -0.25 -0.67
CA ILE A 81 1.41 0.17 -1.76
C ILE A 81 1.84 -0.52 -3.06
N LEU A 82 3.10 -0.33 -3.47
CA LEU A 82 3.59 -0.86 -4.74
C LEU A 82 3.56 -2.38 -4.78
N GLY A 83 4.03 -3.04 -3.72
CA GLY A 83 4.02 -4.50 -3.61
C GLY A 83 2.60 -5.09 -3.65
N GLY A 84 1.63 -4.43 -3.00
CA GLY A 84 0.22 -4.83 -3.04
C GLY A 84 -0.39 -4.74 -4.44
N LEU A 85 -0.14 -3.63 -5.14
CA LEU A 85 -0.63 -3.43 -6.51
C LEU A 85 -0.01 -4.42 -7.50
N VAL A 86 1.31 -4.62 -7.46
CA VAL A 86 2.02 -5.56 -8.34
C VAL A 86 1.61 -7.01 -8.05
N SER A 87 1.45 -7.36 -6.78
CA SER A 87 0.98 -8.68 -6.38
C SER A 87 -0.43 -8.95 -6.91
N ASN A 88 -1.32 -7.97 -6.87
CA ASN A 88 -2.66 -8.10 -7.44
C ASN A 88 -2.61 -8.26 -8.96
N ALA A 89 -1.83 -7.43 -9.65
CA ALA A 89 -1.63 -7.53 -11.09
C ALA A 89 -1.16 -8.93 -11.50
N ILE A 90 -0.16 -9.50 -10.81
CA ILE A 90 0.32 -10.86 -11.09
C ILE A 90 -0.73 -11.92 -10.78
N LYS A 91 -1.49 -11.77 -9.69
CA LYS A 91 -2.52 -12.73 -9.26
C LYS A 91 -3.67 -12.84 -10.26
N PHE A 92 -4.10 -11.71 -10.84
CA PHE A 92 -5.28 -11.63 -11.69
C PHE A 92 -4.97 -11.55 -13.19
N CYS A 93 -3.71 -11.42 -13.58
CA CYS A 93 -3.32 -11.44 -14.99
C CYS A 93 -3.55 -12.82 -15.63
N ASN A 94 -3.93 -12.82 -16.90
CA ASN A 94 -4.03 -14.04 -17.70
C ASN A 94 -2.64 -14.64 -17.94
N SER A 95 -2.52 -15.98 -17.96
CA SER A 95 -1.28 -16.67 -18.35
C SER A 95 -0.84 -16.24 -19.75
N GLY A 96 0.47 -16.03 -19.94
CA GLY A 96 1.03 -15.45 -21.16
C GLY A 96 0.85 -13.93 -21.27
N GLY A 97 0.20 -13.30 -20.28
CA GLY A 97 -0.07 -11.87 -20.26
C GLY A 97 1.10 -11.00 -19.82
N GLN A 98 0.79 -9.72 -19.61
CA GLN A 98 1.75 -8.68 -19.27
C GLN A 98 1.30 -7.93 -18.02
N VAL A 99 2.25 -7.72 -17.10
CA VAL A 99 2.16 -6.75 -16.01
C VAL A 99 3.14 -5.62 -16.31
N ARG A 100 2.68 -4.38 -16.24
CA ARG A 100 3.48 -3.18 -16.49
C ARG A 100 3.45 -2.25 -15.29
N ILE A 101 4.63 -1.78 -14.87
CA ILE A 101 4.77 -0.72 -13.87
C ILE A 101 5.32 0.50 -14.59
N LYS A 102 4.52 1.56 -14.70
CA LYS A 102 4.92 2.83 -15.28
C LYS A 102 5.04 3.89 -14.19
N LEU A 103 6.11 4.68 -14.25
CA LEU A 103 6.29 5.86 -13.42
C LEU A 103 6.49 7.07 -14.33
N GLU A 104 5.76 8.13 -14.08
CA GLU A 104 5.92 9.40 -14.80
C GLU A 104 5.80 10.58 -13.83
N LYS A 105 6.45 11.71 -14.16
CA LYS A 105 6.26 12.97 -13.44
C LYS A 105 5.25 13.79 -14.24
N THR A 106 4.15 14.19 -13.61
CA THR A 106 3.13 15.03 -14.25
C THR A 106 3.60 16.49 -14.27
N ASN A 107 3.03 17.28 -15.18
CA ASN A 107 3.31 18.72 -15.29
C ASN A 107 2.98 19.50 -13.99
N GLY A 108 2.19 18.91 -13.08
CA GLY A 108 1.74 19.51 -11.82
C GLY A 108 2.63 19.26 -10.60
N LYS A 109 3.83 18.69 -10.76
CA LYS A 109 4.73 18.23 -9.67
C LYS A 109 4.23 17.00 -8.91
N ASP A 110 3.43 16.14 -9.53
CA ASP A 110 3.07 14.85 -8.95
C ASP A 110 3.86 13.71 -9.61
N ALA A 111 4.19 12.68 -8.83
CA ALA A 111 4.62 11.39 -9.32
C ALA A 111 3.38 10.54 -9.59
N HIS A 112 3.22 10.06 -10.82
CA HIS A 112 2.14 9.17 -11.22
C HIS A 112 2.70 7.78 -11.46
N LEU A 113 2.32 6.87 -10.58
CA LEU A 113 2.64 5.44 -10.64
C LEU A 113 1.41 4.71 -11.20
N ILE A 114 1.61 3.90 -12.23
CA ILE A 114 0.58 3.11 -12.87
C ILE A 114 1.02 1.64 -12.84
N VAL A 115 0.16 0.77 -12.34
CA VAL A 115 0.36 -0.69 -12.39
C VAL A 115 -0.76 -1.28 -13.23
N SER A 116 -0.41 -1.84 -14.39
CA SER A 116 -1.36 -2.41 -15.35
C SER A 116 -1.17 -3.91 -15.50
N ASP A 117 -2.27 -4.65 -15.66
CA ASP A 117 -2.26 -6.06 -16.05
C ASP A 117 -3.13 -6.30 -17.28
N SER A 118 -2.87 -7.39 -18.00
CA SER A 118 -3.70 -7.88 -19.11
C SER A 118 -4.62 -9.03 -18.67
N GLY A 119 -5.21 -8.93 -17.48
CA GLY A 119 -6.15 -9.89 -16.91
C GLY A 119 -7.58 -9.78 -17.47
N PRO A 120 -8.56 -10.42 -16.81
CA PRO A 120 -9.96 -10.40 -17.24
C PRO A 120 -10.65 -9.04 -17.02
N GLY A 121 -10.00 -8.11 -16.33
CA GLY A 121 -10.60 -6.83 -15.93
C GLY A 121 -11.67 -6.98 -14.85
N LEU A 122 -12.33 -5.87 -14.54
CA LEU A 122 -13.37 -5.75 -13.53
C LEU A 122 -14.64 -5.21 -14.18
N ASP A 123 -15.80 -5.63 -13.71
CA ASP A 123 -17.05 -4.95 -14.02
C ASP A 123 -17.11 -3.58 -13.32
N ALA A 124 -17.97 -2.70 -13.82
CA ALA A 124 -18.06 -1.33 -13.33
C ALA A 124 -18.48 -1.24 -11.84
N GLN A 125 -19.30 -2.18 -11.34
CA GLN A 125 -19.76 -2.14 -9.95
C GLN A 125 -18.64 -2.57 -8.99
N ILE A 126 -17.87 -3.60 -9.34
CA ILE A 126 -16.68 -3.99 -8.56
C ILE A 126 -15.61 -2.90 -8.62
N ALA A 127 -15.32 -2.35 -9.81
CA ALA A 127 -14.31 -1.30 -9.96
C ALA A 127 -14.63 -0.05 -9.11
N ALA A 128 -15.90 0.37 -9.09
CA ALA A 128 -16.35 1.53 -8.30
C ALA A 128 -16.19 1.33 -6.78
N ASN A 129 -16.34 0.09 -6.31
CA ASN A 129 -16.31 -0.24 -4.87
C ASN A 129 -15.00 -0.91 -4.43
N LEU A 130 -14.01 -1.04 -5.31
CA LEU A 130 -12.80 -1.83 -5.09
C LEU A 130 -12.03 -1.41 -3.84
N PHE A 131 -11.95 -0.11 -3.59
CA PHE A 131 -11.25 0.44 -2.42
C PHE A 131 -12.12 0.54 -1.17
N GLU A 132 -13.44 0.37 -1.31
CA GLU A 132 -14.40 0.39 -0.20
C GLU A 132 -14.65 -1.01 0.36
N SER A 133 -14.32 -2.07 -0.38
CA SER A 133 -14.56 -3.44 0.04
C SER A 133 -13.41 -4.02 0.89
N GLU A 134 -13.76 -4.72 1.98
CA GLU A 134 -12.83 -5.61 2.72
C GLU A 134 -12.87 -7.04 2.19
N ALA A 135 -13.43 -7.28 1.01
CA ALA A 135 -13.71 -8.64 0.54
C ALA A 135 -12.48 -9.54 0.60
N GLY A 136 -12.45 -10.38 1.65
CA GLY A 136 -11.70 -11.62 1.71
C GLY A 136 -10.52 -11.69 2.67
N SER A 137 -10.65 -11.23 3.92
CA SER A 137 -10.07 -12.02 5.01
C SER A 137 -10.83 -13.36 5.05
N GLU A 138 -10.09 -14.47 4.87
CA GLU A 138 -10.56 -15.87 4.92
C GLU A 138 -11.26 -16.43 3.67
N GLN A 139 -10.46 -17.03 2.78
CA GLN A 139 -10.63 -18.39 2.24
C GLN A 139 -9.73 -18.58 1.02
N THR A 140 -8.42 -18.61 1.26
CA THR A 140 -7.38 -19.32 0.51
C THR A 140 -6.04 -18.80 1.03
N GLN A 141 -5.33 -19.59 1.84
CA GLN A 141 -3.88 -19.44 1.79
C GLN A 141 -3.46 -19.73 0.35
N PRO A 142 -2.65 -18.86 -0.25
CA PRO A 142 -1.43 -19.35 -0.85
C PRO A 142 -0.27 -18.80 -0.02
N ARG A 143 0.37 -19.74 0.70
CA ARG A 143 1.75 -19.59 1.12
C ARG A 143 2.57 -19.02 -0.02
N ARG A 144 3.17 -17.85 0.21
CA ARG A 144 4.15 -17.22 -0.69
C ARG A 144 3.42 -16.85 -2.00
N PHE A 145 3.27 -15.59 -2.33
CA PHE A 145 4.16 -14.98 -3.31
C PHE A 145 3.78 -13.49 -3.26
N GLY A 146 4.62 -12.62 -2.68
CA GLY A 146 4.36 -11.16 -2.49
C GLY A 146 4.09 -10.70 -1.04
N GLY A 147 3.70 -11.60 -0.14
CA GLY A 147 3.91 -11.50 1.32
C GLY A 147 3.16 -10.42 2.12
N LEU A 148 2.46 -9.48 1.49
CA LEU A 148 1.96 -8.32 2.23
C LEU A 148 0.51 -8.45 2.70
N GLY A 149 -0.36 -9.15 1.97
CA GLY A 149 -1.78 -9.30 2.38
C GLY A 149 -2.50 -7.96 2.59
N VAL A 150 -1.98 -6.87 2.01
CA VAL A 150 -2.49 -5.51 2.22
C VAL A 150 -3.73 -5.35 1.36
N GLY A 151 -4.88 -5.18 2.02
CA GLY A 151 -6.16 -4.95 1.36
C GLY A 151 -6.20 -3.62 0.60
N MET A 152 -7.03 -3.52 -0.43
CA MET A 152 -7.16 -2.31 -1.26
C MET A 152 -7.58 -1.08 -0.45
N ARG A 153 -8.42 -1.25 0.58
CA ARG A 153 -8.75 -0.20 1.54
C ARG A 153 -7.52 0.34 2.26
N THR A 154 -6.66 -0.55 2.75
CA THR A 154 -5.41 -0.18 3.44
C THR A 154 -4.45 0.56 2.50
N ILE A 155 -4.35 0.12 1.24
CA ILE A 155 -3.57 0.85 0.22
C ILE A 155 -4.13 2.26 0.04
N LYS A 156 -5.46 2.42 -0.09
CA LYS A 156 -6.10 3.74 -0.21
C LYS A 156 -5.81 4.64 1.00
N GLU A 157 -5.88 4.10 2.21
CA GLU A 157 -5.51 4.86 3.41
C GLU A 157 -4.04 5.31 3.40
N MET A 158 -3.12 4.42 3.02
CA MET A 158 -1.69 4.75 2.91
C MET A 158 -1.46 5.86 1.88
N VAL A 159 -2.08 5.77 0.69
CA VAL A 159 -1.98 6.81 -0.34
C VAL A 159 -2.54 8.14 0.16
N ASN A 160 -3.70 8.13 0.83
CA ASN A 160 -4.30 9.33 1.41
C ASN A 160 -3.42 9.98 2.49
N ARG A 161 -2.73 9.18 3.32
CA ARG A 161 -1.75 9.68 4.32
C ARG A 161 -0.53 10.36 3.68
N HIS A 162 -0.24 10.04 2.42
CA HIS A 162 0.79 10.70 1.62
C HIS A 162 0.25 11.87 0.78
N ASN A 163 -0.97 12.36 1.08
CA ASN A 163 -1.64 13.40 0.31
C ASN A 163 -1.80 13.05 -1.18
N GLY A 164 -1.82 11.75 -1.48
CA GLY A 164 -1.96 11.23 -2.83
C GLY A 164 -3.40 10.95 -3.25
N LYS A 165 -3.55 10.40 -4.45
CA LYS A 165 -4.81 9.90 -4.99
C LYS A 165 -4.60 8.50 -5.52
N ILE A 166 -5.59 7.63 -5.34
CA ILE A 166 -5.61 6.29 -5.94
C ILE A 166 -6.94 6.08 -6.65
N TRP A 167 -6.89 5.50 -7.84
CA TRP A 167 -8.07 5.07 -8.58
C TRP A 167 -7.74 3.83 -9.43
N VAL A 168 -8.77 3.26 -10.04
CA VAL A 168 -8.66 2.09 -10.91
C VAL A 168 -9.42 2.36 -12.21
N GLU A 169 -8.80 1.99 -13.32
CA GLU A 169 -9.42 1.97 -14.64
C GLU A 169 -9.43 0.51 -15.12
N SER A 170 -10.60 -0.04 -15.37
CA SER A 170 -10.73 -1.44 -15.76
C SER A 170 -11.98 -1.64 -16.60
N LYS A 171 -11.90 -2.56 -17.55
CA LYS A 171 -13.03 -3.02 -18.36
C LYS A 171 -12.95 -4.53 -18.53
N PRO A 172 -14.09 -5.25 -18.55
CA PRO A 172 -14.08 -6.68 -18.81
C PRO A 172 -13.34 -7.02 -20.11
N GLY A 173 -12.40 -7.95 -20.03
CA GLY A 173 -11.55 -8.42 -21.12
C GLY A 173 -10.41 -7.49 -21.53
N GLN A 174 -10.24 -6.31 -20.90
CA GLN A 174 -9.19 -5.34 -21.27
C GLN A 174 -8.11 -5.18 -20.18
N GLY A 175 -8.17 -5.98 -19.12
CA GLY A 175 -7.27 -5.87 -17.99
C GLY A 175 -7.62 -4.73 -17.03
N THR A 176 -6.71 -4.44 -16.12
CA THR A 176 -6.91 -3.45 -15.05
C THR A 176 -5.69 -2.55 -14.95
N GLN A 177 -5.91 -1.27 -14.67
CA GLN A 177 -4.88 -0.28 -14.40
C GLN A 177 -5.16 0.37 -13.04
N PHE A 178 -4.22 0.21 -12.12
CA PHE A 178 -4.21 0.92 -10.85
C PHE A 178 -3.35 2.16 -10.98
N HIS A 179 -3.90 3.29 -10.58
CA HIS A 179 -3.22 4.58 -10.66
C HIS A 179 -3.00 5.13 -9.26
N VAL A 180 -1.79 5.58 -8.98
CA VAL A 180 -1.42 6.24 -7.73
C VAL A 180 -0.70 7.53 -8.08
N MET A 181 -1.24 8.65 -7.63
CA MET A 181 -0.56 9.95 -7.67
C MET A 181 -0.05 10.29 -6.28
N LEU A 182 1.22 10.67 -6.18
CA LEU A 182 1.85 11.17 -4.96
C LEU A 182 2.50 12.54 -5.25
N PRO A 183 2.43 13.51 -4.34
CA PRO A 183 3.15 14.77 -4.49
C PRO A 183 4.67 14.51 -4.63
N ALA A 184 5.24 14.96 -5.75
CA ALA A 184 6.68 14.88 -5.98
C ALA A 184 7.39 16.10 -5.37
N ARG A 185 8.66 15.91 -5.02
CA ARG A 185 9.56 17.01 -4.69
C ARG A 185 10.27 17.58 -5.92
#